data_AF-A0A1G6NFD3-F1
#
_entry.id   AF-A0A1G6NFD3-F1
#
_cell.length_a   1.000
_cell.length_b   1.000
_cell.length_c   1.000
_cell.angle_alpha   90.00
_cell.angle_beta   90.00
_cell.angle_gamma   90.00
#
_symmetry.space_group_name_H-M   'P 1'
#
loop_
_entity.id
_entity.type
_entity.pdbx_description
1 polymer ?
#
loop_
_entity_poly.entity_id
_entity_poly.type
_entity_poly.pdbx_seq_one_letter_code
_entity_poly.pdbx_strand_id
1 'polypeptide(L)'
;MLKKFNLGLAALVLGFGLTITTSAFKSAKADIQWNFVGTQLSDATDGHKYSTTMSPPTSCNSGTAAPCYLTTPETIDTQEKLTQYIEDTYGSNAADVRDGAPAKRAL
;
A
#
# COMPACT_ATOMS: atom_id res chain seq x y z
N MET A 1 26.35 -31.53 -57.78
CA MET A 1 25.65 -30.93 -56.63
C MET A 1 26.62 -30.86 -55.44
N LEU A 2 26.62 -29.70 -54.77
CA LEU A 2 27.18 -29.35 -53.45
C LEU A 2 28.71 -29.39 -53.21
N LYS A 3 29.32 -28.21 -53.41
CA LYS A 3 30.57 -27.76 -52.79
C LYS A 3 30.41 -27.74 -51.25
N LYS A 4 31.33 -28.34 -50.49
CA LYS A 4 31.41 -28.17 -49.03
C LYS A 4 32.43 -27.08 -48.72
N PHE A 5 31.94 -26.01 -48.11
CA PHE A 5 32.68 -24.85 -47.65
C PHE A 5 33.64 -25.23 -46.52
N ASN A 6 34.90 -24.81 -46.65
CA ASN A 6 35.82 -24.66 -45.53
C ASN A 6 35.63 -23.25 -44.95
N LEU A 7 35.32 -23.14 -43.66
CA LEU A 7 35.46 -21.91 -42.89
C LEU A 7 35.78 -22.28 -41.45
N GLY A 8 37.08 -22.19 -41.13
CA GLY A 8 37.48 -21.92 -39.77
C GLY A 8 37.06 -20.51 -39.36
N LEU A 9 37.34 -20.22 -38.09
CA LEU A 9 37.38 -18.88 -37.49
C LEU A 9 36.02 -18.25 -37.17
N ALA A 10 35.60 -18.37 -35.91
CA ALA A 10 35.08 -17.27 -35.07
C ALA A 10 34.48 -17.85 -33.78
N ALA A 11 35.27 -18.60 -33.01
CA ALA A 11 34.91 -18.85 -31.63
C ALA A 11 35.33 -17.62 -30.79
N LEU A 12 34.38 -17.09 -30.04
CA LEU A 12 34.61 -16.49 -28.74
C LEU A 12 35.10 -15.03 -28.66
N VAL A 13 34.48 -14.11 -29.40
CA VAL A 13 34.29 -12.77 -28.84
C VAL A 13 32.90 -12.32 -29.25
N LEU A 14 32.13 -11.82 -28.28
CA LEU A 14 30.92 -10.99 -28.36
C LEU A 14 29.85 -11.53 -27.42
N GLY A 15 29.82 -10.98 -26.22
CA GLY A 15 28.76 -11.23 -25.26
C GLY A 15 29.19 -11.15 -23.81
N PHE A 16 30.12 -10.24 -23.46
CA PHE A 16 30.11 -9.70 -22.10
C PHE A 16 28.73 -9.08 -21.93
N GLY A 17 27.88 -9.84 -21.26
CA GLY A 17 26.50 -9.50 -21.01
C GLY A 17 26.46 -8.11 -20.41
N LEU A 18 25.65 -7.27 -21.04
CA LEU A 18 25.19 -6.01 -20.51
C LEU A 18 24.66 -6.25 -19.09
N THR A 19 25.50 -6.09 -18.07
CA THR A 19 24.99 -5.86 -16.72
C THR A 19 24.56 -4.40 -16.71
N ILE A 20 23.40 -4.14 -17.32
CA ILE A 20 22.64 -2.94 -17.02
C ILE A 20 22.28 -3.11 -15.55
N THR A 21 23.11 -2.53 -14.67
CA THR A 21 22.74 -2.33 -13.29
C THR A 21 21.64 -1.29 -13.33
N THR A 22 20.41 -1.71 -13.65
CA THR A 22 19.24 -0.89 -13.41
C THR A 22 19.20 -0.72 -11.91
N SER A 23 19.75 0.40 -11.42
CA SER A 23 19.76 0.76 -10.03
C SER A 23 18.33 0.67 -9.54
N ALA A 24 18.03 -0.37 -8.77
CA ALA A 24 16.72 -0.68 -8.24
C ALA A 24 16.37 0.26 -7.07
N PHE A 25 16.63 1.56 -7.22
CA PHE A 25 15.98 2.59 -6.41
C PHE A 25 14.55 2.76 -6.93
N LYS A 26 13.77 1.68 -6.89
CA LYS A 26 12.33 1.85 -6.73
C LYS A 26 12.22 2.40 -5.31
N SER A 27 12.02 3.72 -5.17
CA SER A 27 11.58 4.27 -3.91
C SER A 27 10.34 3.47 -3.53
N ALA A 28 10.48 2.55 -2.58
CA ALA A 28 9.34 1.92 -1.94
C ALA A 28 8.60 3.08 -1.30
N LYS A 29 7.53 3.53 -1.95
CA LYS A 29 6.75 4.64 -1.44
C LYS A 29 6.08 4.14 -0.16
N ALA A 30 6.20 4.94 0.88
CA ALA A 30 5.75 4.58 2.21
C ALA A 30 4.22 4.41 2.24
N ASP A 31 3.74 3.56 3.16
CA ASP A 31 2.31 3.41 3.43
C ASP A 31 1.67 4.75 3.80
N ILE A 32 0.41 4.92 3.45
CA ILE A 32 -0.38 6.12 3.76
C ILE A 32 -1.10 5.90 5.09
N GLN A 33 -0.96 6.88 5.98
CA GLN A 33 -1.73 6.94 7.21
C GLN A 33 -2.99 7.78 7.03
N TRP A 34 -4.14 7.14 7.26
CA TRP A 34 -5.47 7.73 7.20
C TRP A 34 -5.99 7.94 8.62
N ASN A 35 -6.06 9.19 9.08
CA ASN A 35 -6.50 9.53 10.43
C ASN A 35 -8.02 9.60 10.49
N PHE A 36 -8.62 8.88 11.44
CA PHE A 36 -10.07 8.81 11.59
C PHE A 36 -10.62 10.11 12.21
N VAL A 37 -11.55 10.74 11.50
CA VAL A 37 -12.20 12.00 11.87
C VAL A 37 -13.71 11.85 12.10
N GLY A 38 -14.24 10.62 12.01
CA GLY A 38 -15.64 10.33 12.35
C GLY A 38 -15.94 10.53 13.84
N THR A 39 -17.23 10.54 14.20
CA THR A 39 -17.69 10.77 15.58
C THR A 39 -18.32 9.54 16.22
N GLN A 40 -18.57 8.49 15.44
CA GLN A 40 -19.17 7.24 15.90
C GLN A 40 -18.53 6.04 15.24
N LEU A 41 -18.65 4.85 15.84
CA LEU A 41 -18.05 3.64 15.30
C LEU A 41 -18.53 3.33 13.87
N SER A 42 -19.82 3.54 13.56
CA SER A 42 -20.36 3.25 12.22
C SER A 42 -19.73 4.09 11.10
N ASP A 43 -19.09 5.22 11.43
CA ASP A 43 -18.36 6.03 10.46
C ASP A 43 -17.06 5.33 9.99
N ALA A 44 -16.59 4.31 10.72
CA ALA A 44 -15.31 3.66 10.44
C ALA A 44 -15.27 2.95 9.08
N THR A 45 -16.43 2.58 8.52
CA THR A 45 -16.52 1.95 7.18
C THR A 45 -16.54 2.94 6.02
N ASP A 46 -16.64 4.24 6.30
CA ASP A 46 -16.67 5.30 5.29
C ASP A 46 -15.30 5.96 5.16
N GLY A 47 -14.62 5.76 4.03
CA GLY A 47 -13.33 6.37 3.74
C GLY A 47 -13.33 7.90 3.78
N HIS A 48 -14.48 8.56 3.58
CA HIS A 48 -14.60 10.02 3.73
C HIS A 48 -14.54 10.49 5.18
N LYS A 49 -14.61 9.57 6.15
CA LYS A 49 -14.41 9.82 7.58
C LYS A 49 -12.95 9.67 8.00
N TYR A 50 -12.04 9.71 7.03
CA TYR A 50 -10.61 9.72 7.25
C TYR A 50 -9.92 10.86 6.48
N SER A 51 -8.78 11.29 7.01
CA SER A 51 -7.97 12.36 6.44
C SER A 51 -6.48 12.04 6.57
N THR A 52 -5.71 12.30 5.52
CA THR A 52 -4.23 12.23 5.54
C THR A 52 -3.60 13.56 5.98
N THR A 53 -4.36 14.64 6.03
CA THR A 53 -3.86 16.00 6.31
C THR A 53 -4.16 16.46 7.73
N MET A 54 -5.23 15.94 8.34
CA MET A 54 -5.54 16.20 9.74
C MET A 54 -4.64 15.34 10.63
N SER A 55 -4.24 15.87 11.78
CA SER A 55 -3.48 15.10 12.77
C SER A 55 -4.35 13.96 13.34
N PRO A 56 -3.73 12.84 13.76
CA PRO A 56 -4.45 11.79 14.49
C PRO A 56 -5.12 12.37 15.74
N PRO A 57 -6.27 11.82 16.16
CA PRO A 57 -6.88 12.18 17.44
C PRO A 57 -5.86 12.10 18.58
N THR A 58 -5.80 13.12 19.44
CA THR A 58 -4.86 13.17 20.59
C THR A 58 -5.11 12.06 21.61
N SER A 59 -6.28 11.43 21.54
CA SER A 59 -6.73 10.34 22.40
C SER A 59 -6.50 8.95 21.80
N CYS A 60 -5.60 8.78 20.83
CA CYS A 60 -5.18 7.43 20.44
C CYS A 60 -4.67 6.66 21.67
N ASN A 61 -5.11 5.41 21.81
CA ASN A 61 -4.91 4.51 22.95
C ASN A 61 -5.68 4.85 24.24
N SER A 62 -6.65 5.77 24.17
CA SER A 62 -7.48 6.12 25.34
C SER A 62 -8.70 5.21 25.55
N GLY A 63 -9.01 4.31 24.61
CA GLY A 63 -10.20 3.46 24.67
C GLY A 63 -10.38 2.56 23.45
N THR A 64 -11.55 1.93 23.34
CA THR A 64 -11.87 0.90 22.34
C THR A 64 -13.18 1.19 21.58
N ALA A 65 -13.57 2.46 21.47
CA ALA A 65 -14.84 2.84 20.87
C ALA A 65 -14.74 3.00 19.35
N ALA A 66 -13.62 3.52 18.84
CA ALA A 66 -13.41 3.79 17.41
C ALA A 66 -11.93 3.58 17.00
N PRO A 67 -11.63 3.40 15.69
CA PRO A 67 -10.26 3.46 15.21
C PRO A 67 -9.67 4.85 15.40
N CYS A 68 -8.35 4.93 15.54
CA CYS A 68 -7.64 6.21 15.55
C CYS A 68 -7.10 6.57 14.17
N TYR A 69 -6.47 5.60 13.51
CA TYR A 69 -6.00 5.71 12.13
C TYR A 69 -5.93 4.32 11.48
N LEU A 70 -5.87 4.30 10.16
CA LEU A 70 -5.55 3.13 9.35
C LEU A 70 -4.23 3.37 8.60
N THR A 71 -3.52 2.29 8.32
CA THR A 71 -2.33 2.32 7.47
C THR A 71 -2.62 1.47 6.24
N THR A 72 -2.46 2.07 5.06
CA THR A 72 -2.79 1.42 3.79
C THR A 72 -1.62 1.49 2.82
N PRO A 73 -1.55 0.59 1.83
CA PRO A 73 -0.58 0.74 0.74
C PRO A 73 -0.71 2.11 0.07
N GLU A 74 0.40 2.60 -0.48
CA GLU A 74 0.46 3.90 -1.15
C GLU A 74 -0.51 4.08 -2.34
N THR A 75 -1.01 2.98 -2.91
CA THR A 75 -1.99 3.00 -4.00
C THR A 75 -3.38 3.44 -3.57
N ILE A 76 -3.65 3.40 -2.26
CA ILE A 76 -4.90 3.79 -1.61
C ILE A 76 -4.78 5.27 -1.19
N ASP A 77 -4.74 6.14 -2.20
CA ASP A 77 -4.43 7.57 -2.10
C ASP A 77 -5.66 8.50 -2.21
N THR A 78 -6.86 7.92 -2.33
CA THR A 78 -8.13 8.68 -2.30
C THR A 78 -9.11 8.05 -1.30
N GLN A 79 -10.10 8.84 -0.90
CA GLN A 79 -11.12 8.40 0.06
C GLN A 79 -11.98 7.27 -0.52
N GLU A 80 -12.29 7.30 -1.82
CA GLU A 80 -13.05 6.27 -2.50
C GLU A 80 -12.29 4.94 -2.54
N LYS A 81 -10.98 4.99 -2.81
CA LYS A 81 -10.11 3.81 -2.76
C LYS A 81 -9.99 3.29 -1.33
N LEU A 82 -9.96 4.17 -0.33
CA LEU A 82 -9.96 3.77 1.07
C LEU A 82 -11.26 3.06 1.45
N THR A 83 -12.42 3.57 1.04
CA THR A 83 -13.72 2.91 1.27
C THR A 83 -13.71 1.50 0.68
N GLN A 84 -13.26 1.35 -0.57
CA GLN A 84 -13.14 0.03 -1.21
C GLN A 84 -12.15 -0.87 -0.47
N TYR A 85 -10.99 -0.34 -0.08
CA TYR A 85 -10.00 -1.09 0.70
C TYR A 85 -10.57 -1.58 2.04
N ILE A 86 -11.33 -0.74 2.73
CA ILE A 86 -12.00 -1.09 3.99
C ILE A 86 -13.01 -2.21 3.77
N GLU A 87 -13.84 -2.10 2.72
CA GLU A 87 -14.81 -3.13 2.37
C GLU A 87 -14.14 -4.46 2.00
N ASP A 88 -13.09 -4.44 1.19
CA ASP A 88 -12.35 -5.64 0.78
C ASP A 88 -11.61 -6.31 1.94
N THR A 89 -11.12 -5.53 2.91
CA THR A 89 -10.29 -6.02 4.02
C THR A 89 -11.11 -6.45 5.24
N TYR A 90 -12.15 -5.68 5.58
CA TYR A 90 -12.92 -5.83 6.83
C TYR A 90 -14.41 -6.13 6.58
N GLY A 91 -14.89 -5.99 5.34
CA GLY A 91 -16.32 -6.08 5.03
C GLY A 91 -17.12 -4.88 5.54
N SER A 92 -18.42 -5.06 5.71
CA SER A 92 -19.36 -3.99 6.13
C SER A 92 -19.43 -3.79 7.66
N ASN A 93 -18.55 -4.41 8.44
CA ASN A 93 -18.61 -4.37 9.90
C ASN A 93 -17.60 -3.36 10.47
N ALA A 94 -18.12 -2.24 10.98
CA ALA A 94 -17.31 -1.20 11.58
C ALA A 94 -16.45 -1.67 12.77
N ALA A 95 -16.90 -2.69 13.51
CA ALA A 95 -16.12 -3.25 14.62
C ALA A 95 -14.83 -3.93 14.12
N ASP A 96 -14.89 -4.58 12.95
CA ASP A 96 -13.72 -5.25 12.36
C ASP A 96 -12.69 -4.22 11.89
N VAL A 97 -13.15 -3.08 11.33
CA VAL A 97 -12.27 -1.95 11.00
C VAL A 97 -11.58 -1.39 12.24
N ARG A 98 -12.33 -1.17 13.32
CA ARG A 98 -11.76 -0.74 14.61
C ARG A 98 -10.76 -1.75 15.14
N ASP A 99 -11.09 -3.04 15.07
CA ASP A 99 -10.29 -4.08 15.71
C ASP A 99 -9.03 -4.45 14.93
N GLY A 100 -9.03 -4.22 13.61
CA GLY A 100 -7.85 -4.28 12.75
C GLY A 100 -7.01 -3.00 12.73
N ALA A 101 -7.50 -1.88 13.28
CA ALA A 101 -6.75 -0.63 13.31
C ALA A 101 -5.52 -0.70 14.23
N PRO A 102 -4.36 -0.11 13.85
CA PRO A 102 -3.15 -0.10 14.68
C PRO A 102 -3.33 0.58 16.04
N ALA A 103 -4.26 1.53 16.15
CA ALA A 103 -4.60 2.21 17.40
C ALA A 103 -6.09 2.51 17.48
N LYS A 104 -6.63 2.51 18.71
CA LYS A 104 -8.06 2.73 19.01
C LYS A 104 -8.21 3.91 19.96
N ARG A 105 -9.37 4.53 20.01
CA ARG A 105 -9.65 5.66 20.91
C ARG A 105 -11.00 5.52 21.61
N ALA A 106 -11.16 6.24 22.72
CA ALA A 106 -12.47 6.60 23.22
C ALA A 106 -13.12 7.65 22.28
N LEU A 107 -14.45 7.63 22.22
CA LEU A 107 -15.26 8.64 21.53
C LEU A 107 -15.78 9.67 22.54
#